data_AF-A0A0M0JTY6-F1
#
_entry.id   AF-A0A0M0JTY6-F1
#
_cell.length_a   1.000
_cell.length_b   1.000
_cell.length_c   1.000
_cell.angle_alpha   90.00
_cell.angle_beta   90.00
_cell.angle_gamma   90.00
#
_symmetry.space_group_name_H-M   'P 1'
#
loop_
_entity.id
_entity.type
_entity.pdbx_description
1 polymer ?
#
loop_
_entity_poly.entity_id
_entity_poly.type
_entity_poly.pdbx_seq_one_letter_code
_entity_poly.pdbx_strand_id
1 'polypeptide(L)' 'MFGCKNDTYDENMERQIFGLPQQHFATAQKVKDTSALFLFNYNTRQLHGVFVRNGPAGA' A
#
# COMPACT_ATOMS: atom_id res chain seq x y z
N MET A 1 -3.65 3.98 4.52
CA MET A 1 -2.67 4.65 3.65
C MET A 1 -1.39 3.87 3.73
N PHE A 2 -0.86 3.46 2.58
CA PHE A 2 0.43 2.79 2.47
C PHE A 2 1.50 3.81 2.15
N GLY A 3 2.74 3.52 2.55
CA GLY A 3 3.87 4.43 2.37
C GLY A 3 4.94 3.78 1.51
N CYS A 4 5.57 4.58 0.65
CA CYS A 4 6.75 4.17 -0.12
C CYS A 4 7.77 5.30 -0.22
N LYS A 5 8.95 4.96 -0.72
CA LYS A 5 10.01 5.88 -1.12
C LYS A 5 10.26 5.71 -2.62
N ASN A 6 11.03 6.60 -3.24
CA ASN A 6 11.35 6.51 -4.67
C ASN A 6 12.00 5.19 -5.07
N ASP A 7 12.87 4.66 -4.22
CA ASP A 7 13.57 3.38 -4.44
C ASP A 7 12.64 2.14 -4.48
N THR A 8 11.45 2.26 -3.88
CA THR A 8 10.47 1.18 -3.72
C THR A 8 9.19 1.45 -4.50
N TYR A 9 9.05 2.65 -5.08
CA TYR A 9 7.86 3.07 -5.80
C TYR A 9 7.62 2.18 -7.02
N ASP A 10 8.64 2.00 -7.86
CA ASP A 10 8.52 1.23 -9.10
C ASP A 10 8.21 -0.24 -8.80
N GLU A 11 8.91 -0.87 -7.85
CA GLU A 11 8.62 -2.25 -7.44
C GLU A 11 7.19 -2.41 -6.92
N ASN A 12 6.72 -1.49 -6.08
CA ASN A 12 5.37 -1.54 -5.53
C ASN A 12 4.30 -1.42 -6.63
N MET A 13 4.55 -0.57 -7.64
CA MET A 13 3.65 -0.39 -8.78
C MET A 13 3.69 -1.59 -9.73
N GLU A 14 4.85 -2.16 -10.01
CA GLU A 14 4.97 -3.30 -10.91
C GLU A 14 4.37 -4.57 -10.29
N ARG A 15 4.63 -4.81 -9.00
CA ARG A 15 4.20 -6.03 -8.31
C ARG A 15 2.82 -5.91 -7.69
N GLN A 16 2.26 -4.70 -7.59
CA GLN A 16 1.01 -4.42 -6.89
C GLN A 16 1.06 -4.86 -5.41
N ILE A 17 2.22 -4.68 -4.77
CA ILE A 17 2.46 -5.04 -3.36
C ILE A 17 2.66 -3.76 -2.56
N PHE A 18 1.84 -3.57 -1.53
CA PHE A 18 1.95 -2.43 -0.62
C PHE A 18 2.19 -2.90 0.81
N GLY A 19 3.33 -2.52 1.37
CA GLY A 19 3.74 -2.89 2.72
C GLY A 19 3.23 -1.94 3.80
N LEU A 20 3.03 -2.48 4.99
CA LEU A 20 2.81 -1.72 6.22
C LEU A 20 3.79 -2.20 7.30
N PRO A 21 4.27 -1.31 8.18
CA PRO A 21 4.97 -1.73 9.39
C PRO A 21 4.16 -2.74 10.19
N GLN A 22 4.82 -3.72 10.82
CA GLN A 22 4.19 -4.82 11.56
C GLN A 22 3.17 -4.37 12.61
N GLN A 23 3.43 -3.24 13.28
CA GLN A 23 2.51 -2.61 14.24
C GLN A 23 1.13 -2.25 13.64
N HIS A 24 1.03 -2.12 12.32
CA HIS A 24 -0.21 -1.80 11.60
C HIS A 24 -0.79 -3.02 10.86
N PHE A 25 -0.31 -4.22 11.13
CA PHE A 25 -0.80 -5.45 10.49
C PHE A 25 -2.31 -5.68 10.71
N ALA A 26 -2.81 -5.37 11.91
CA ALA A 26 -4.25 -5.46 12.21
C ALA A 26 -5.10 -4.53 11.33
N THR A 27 -4.53 -3.41 10.85
CA THR A 27 -5.21 -2.51 9.90
C THR A 27 -5.23 -3.11 8.50
N ALA A 28 -4.14 -3.77 8.07
CA ALA A 28 -4.06 -4.45 6.78
C ALA A 28 -5.13 -5.55 6.66
N GLN A 29 -5.35 -6.33 7.73
CA GLN A 29 -6.37 -7.38 7.76
C GLN A 29 -7.80 -6.86 7.60
N LYS A 30 -8.08 -5.63 8.03
CA LYS A 30 -9.42 -5.01 7.95
C LYS A 30 -9.73 -4.44 6.56
N VAL A 31 -8.76 -4.39 5.66
CA VAL A 31 -8.96 -3.91 4.28
C VAL A 31 -9.91 -4.86 3.55
N LYS A 32 -11.03 -4.32 3.06
CA LYS A 32 -12.02 -5.02 2.24
C LYS A 32 -11.75 -4.77 0.77
N ASP A 33 -12.30 -5.61 -0.10
CA ASP A 33 -12.19 -5.46 -1.56
C ASP A 33 -12.83 -4.15 -2.07
N THR A 34 -13.77 -3.60 -1.30
CA THR A 34 -14.42 -2.30 -1.57
C THR A 34 -13.66 -1.11 -0.99
N SER A 35 -12.52 -1.33 -0.31
CA SER A 35 -11.76 -0.25 0.33
C SER A 35 -10.87 0.44 -0.69
N ALA A 36 -10.98 1.77 -0.80
CA ALA A 36 -10.06 2.58 -1.57
C ALA A 36 -8.69 2.61 -0.89
N LEU A 37 -7.65 2.19 -1.61
CA LEU A 37 -6.28 2.20 -1.15
C LEU A 37 -5.49 3.31 -1.86
N PHE A 38 -4.60 3.92 -1.08
CA PHE A 38 -3.70 4.97 -1.55
C PHE A 38 -2.28 4.67 -1.12
N LEU A 39 -1.33 4.93 -2.01
CA LEU A 39 0.10 4.85 -1.77
C LEU A 39 0.69 6.27 -1.73
N PHE A 40 1.23 6.66 -0.59
CA PHE A 40 1.91 7.93 -0.42
C PHE A 40 3.42 7.75 -0.58
N ASN A 41 4.04 8.56 -1.45
CA ASN A 41 5.49 8.59 -1.60
C ASN A 41 6.08 9.68 -0.68
N TYR A 42 6.91 9.27 0.28
CA TYR A 42 7.50 10.19 1.26
C TYR A 42 8.57 11.12 0.68
N ASN A 43 9.23 10.75 -0.42
CA ASN A 43 10.23 11.59 -1.05
C ASN A 43 9.59 12.69 -1.88
N THR A 44 8.63 12.35 -2.75
CA THR A 44 7.97 13.32 -3.63
C THR A 44 6.77 14.01 -2.99
N ARG A 45 6.28 13.48 -1.86
CA ARG A 45 5.02 13.89 -1.21
C ARG A 45 3.79 13.75 -2.11
N GLN A 46 3.83 12.81 -3.04
CA GLN A 46 2.72 12.51 -3.94
C GLN A 46 1.85 11.39 -3.39
N LEU A 47 0.54 11.49 -3.64
CA LEU A 47 -0.45 10.47 -3.32
C LEU A 47 -0.88 9.77 -4.61
N HIS A 48 -0.60 8.48 -4.71
CA HIS A 48 -0.99 7.62 -5.82
C HIS A 48 -2.21 6.79 -5.42
N GLY A 49 -3.17 6.63 -6.33
CA GLY A 49 -4.42 5.90 -6.09
C GLY A 49 -5.34 5.95 -7.32
N VAL A 50 -6.54 5.37 -7.31
CA VAL A 50 -7.18 4.54 -6.27
C VAL A 50 -6.91 3.07 -6.57
N PHE A 51 -6.35 2.34 -5.61
CA PHE A 51 -6.15 0.89 -5.72
C PHE A 51 -7.21 0.12 -4.93
N VAL A 52 -7.42 -1.14 -5.30
CA VAL A 52 -8.27 -2.09 -4.58
C VAL A 52 -7.44 -3.29 -4.13
N ARG A 53 -7.91 -3.97 -3.11
CA ARG A 53 -7.27 -5.21 -2.63
C ARG A 53 -7.43 -6.30 -3.70
N ASN A 54 -6.31 -6.96 -4.05
CA ASN A 54 -6.27 -8.06 -5.03
C ASN A 54 -5.75 -9.39 -4.44
N GLY A 55 -5.80 -9.54 -3.12
CA GLY A 55 -5.28 -10.74 -2.44
C GLY A 55 -5.35 -10.64 -0.90
N PRO A 56 -5.04 -11.72 -0.18
CA PRO A 56 -4.97 -11.72 1.28
C PRO A 56 -3.84 -10.81 1.81
N ALA A 57 -4.04 -10.25 3.01
CA ALA A 57 -2.95 -9.60 3.73
C ALA A 57 -1.92 -10.68 4.14
N GLY A 58 -0.70 -10.60 3.59
CA GLY A 58 0.40 -11.51 3.94
C GLY A 58 0.97 -11.23 5.33
N ALA A 59 1.33 -12.29 6.05
CA ALA A 59 1.95 -12.23 7.38
C ALA A 59 3.45 -11.91 7.31
#